data_AF-A0A3Q8BFR8-F1
#
_entry.id   AF-A0A3Q8BFR8-F1
#
_cell.length_a   1.000
_cell.length_b   1.000
_cell.length_c   1.000
_cell.angle_alpha   90.00
_cell.angle_beta   90.00
_cell.angle_gamma   90.00
#
_symmetry.space_group_name_H-M   'P 1'
#
loop_
_entity.id
_entity.type
_entity.pdbx_description
1 polymer ?
#
loop_
_entity_poly.entity_id
_entity_poly.type
_entity_poly.pdbx_seq_one_letter_code
_entity_poly.pdbx_strand_id
1 'polypeptide(L)'
;MKTGQVMQQFGIKRDTLRFYTEQGLLQPQLVNGNYYWNEEEINNLENILGLRQLGLSVKAIIRIKELHDTKCGSLEQLKENKQVILDEIVDREKQILLLQEQKENLENLLQQIEEKLHSF
;
A
#
# COMPACT_ATOMS: atom_id res chain seq x y z
N MET A 1 -5.10 17.46 14.64
CA MET A 1 -3.62 17.33 14.63
C MET A 1 -3.02 18.09 13.45
N LYS A 2 -1.84 18.69 13.58
CA LYS A 2 -1.11 19.28 12.44
C LYS A 2 -0.34 18.20 11.68
N THR A 3 -0.07 18.39 10.38
CA THR A 3 0.68 17.43 9.55
C THR A 3 2.00 16.94 10.19
N GLY A 4 2.77 17.83 10.82
CA GLY A 4 4.03 17.43 11.48
C GLY A 4 3.84 16.41 12.61
N GLN A 5 2.74 16.52 13.36
CA GLN A 5 2.41 15.56 14.43
C GLN A 5 1.99 14.22 13.85
N VAL A 6 1.21 14.23 12.76
CA VAL A 6 0.79 13.01 12.05
C VAL A 6 2.01 12.27 11.48
N MET A 7 2.95 13.00 10.87
CA MET A 7 4.19 12.42 10.36
C MET A 7 5.02 11.75 11.46
N GLN A 8 5.13 12.37 12.63
CA GLN A 8 5.87 11.81 13.77
C GLN A 8 5.18 10.60 14.37
N GLN A 9 3.85 10.65 14.54
CA GLN A 9 3.08 9.57 15.16
C GLN A 9 3.06 8.30 14.31
N PHE A 10 2.86 8.43 12.99
CA PHE A 10 2.70 7.29 12.09
C PHE A 10 3.98 6.95 11.31
N GLY A 11 5.07 7.70 11.50
CA GLY A 11 6.33 7.48 10.79
C GLY A 11 6.24 7.67 9.27
N ILE A 12 5.29 8.48 8.81
CA ILE A 12 5.01 8.68 7.38
C ILE A 12 5.62 9.99 6.86
N LYS A 13 6.03 9.98 5.60
CA LYS A 13 6.58 11.15 4.93
C LYS A 13 5.47 12.11 4.51
N ARG A 14 5.80 13.40 4.44
CA ARG A 14 4.89 14.44 3.93
C ARG A 14 4.40 14.11 2.52
N ASP A 15 5.27 13.57 1.67
CA ASP A 15 4.90 13.19 0.30
C ASP A 15 3.86 12.07 0.25
N THR A 16 3.90 11.13 1.21
CA THR A 16 2.89 10.07 1.33
C THR A 16 1.54 10.64 1.72
N LEU A 17 1.51 11.56 2.69
CA LEU A 17 0.29 12.28 3.08
C LEU A 17 -0.26 13.09 1.90
N ARG A 18 0.61 13.84 1.22
CA ARG A 18 0.25 14.62 0.03
C ARG A 18 -0.35 13.72 -1.05
N PHE A 19 0.29 12.59 -1.34
CA PHE A 19 -0.22 11.62 -2.30
C PHE A 19 -1.61 11.12 -1.93
N TYR A 20 -1.84 10.73 -0.68
CA TYR A 20 -3.18 10.29 -0.23
C TYR A 20 -4.22 11.40 -0.34
N THR A 21 -3.85 12.66 -0.09
CA THR A 21 -4.77 13.78 -0.29
C THR A 21 -5.07 14.07 -1.76
N GLU A 22 -4.06 13.98 -2.64
CA GLU A 22 -4.22 14.16 -4.08
C GLU A 22 -5.07 13.06 -4.72
N GLN A 23 -5.00 11.84 -4.18
CA GLN A 23 -5.84 10.71 -4.59
C GLN A 23 -7.23 10.72 -3.94
N GLY A 24 -7.58 11.77 -3.17
CA GLY A 24 -8.87 11.89 -2.50
C GLY A 24 -9.12 10.87 -1.38
N LEU A 25 -8.08 10.12 -0.98
CA LEU A 25 -8.17 9.16 0.13
C LEU A 25 -8.34 9.86 1.47
N LEU A 26 -7.71 11.03 1.60
CA LEU A 26 -7.73 11.88 2.80
C LEU A 26 -8.09 13.32 2.41
N GLN A 27 -8.83 14.01 3.25
CA GLN A 27 -9.28 15.38 3.07
C GLN A 27 -9.04 16.23 4.34
N PRO A 28 -7.77 16.54 4.66
CA PRO A 28 -7.45 17.41 5.79
C PRO A 28 -7.97 18.83 5.56
N GLN A 29 -8.36 19.49 6.64
CA GLN A 29 -8.87 20.86 6.59
C GLN A 29 -7.72 21.86 6.48
N LEU A 30 -7.82 22.82 5.56
CA LEU A 30 -6.85 23.91 5.46
C LEU A 30 -7.24 25.04 6.41
N VAL A 31 -6.47 25.23 7.48
CA VAL A 31 -6.71 26.27 8.50
C VAL A 31 -5.47 27.16 8.59
N ASN A 32 -5.63 28.44 8.27
CA ASN A 32 -4.54 29.44 8.32
C ASN A 32 -3.25 28.97 7.61
N GLY A 33 -3.40 28.45 6.39
CA GLY A 33 -2.29 27.96 5.56
C GLY A 33 -1.67 26.64 6.02
N ASN A 34 -2.23 25.96 7.04
CA ASN A 34 -1.74 24.69 7.55
C ASN A 34 -2.83 23.61 7.44
N TYR A 35 -2.42 22.40 7.03
CA TYR A 35 -3.31 21.24 7.03
C TYR A 35 -3.54 20.74 8.46
N TYR A 36 -4.82 20.58 8.80
CA TYR A 36 -5.31 20.07 10.05
C TYR A 36 -6.10 18.77 9.82
N TRP A 37 -5.73 17.74 10.58
CA TRP A 37 -6.25 16.39 10.51
C TRP A 37 -7.17 16.19 11.71
N ASN A 38 -8.48 16.04 11.47
CA ASN A 38 -9.44 15.71 12.53
C ASN A 38 -9.37 14.21 12.86
N GLU A 39 -10.12 13.76 13.86
CA GLU A 39 -10.11 12.35 14.28
C GLU A 39 -10.55 11.39 13.17
N GLU A 40 -11.52 11.78 12.35
CA GLU A 40 -11.99 11.00 11.20
C GLU A 40 -10.87 10.77 10.18
N GLU A 41 -10.11 11.80 9.85
CA GLU A 41 -8.97 11.72 8.93
C GLU A 41 -7.83 10.88 9.49
N ILE A 42 -7.62 10.92 10.81
CA ILE A 42 -6.65 10.03 11.47
C ILE A 42 -7.10 8.57 11.38
N ASN A 43 -8.38 8.29 11.64
CA ASN A 43 -8.93 6.93 11.51
C ASN A 43 -8.88 6.43 10.06
N ASN A 44 -9.17 7.29 9.09
CA ASN A 44 -9.04 6.99 7.66
C ASN A 44 -7.58 6.66 7.30
N LEU A 45 -6.62 7.45 7.81
CA LEU A 45 -5.20 7.19 7.61
C LEU A 45 -4.77 5.84 8.23
N GLU A 46 -5.21 5.54 9.45
CA GLU A 46 -4.94 4.26 10.11
C GLU A 46 -5.47 3.08 9.29
N ASN A 47 -6.70 3.19 8.76
CA ASN A 47 -7.28 2.16 7.89
C ASN A 47 -6.46 1.96 6.61
N ILE A 48 -6.05 3.05 5.94
CA ILE A 48 -5.21 2.99 4.74
C ILE A 48 -3.88 2.30 5.06
N LEU A 49 -3.25 2.65 6.18
CA LEU A 49 -1.99 2.03 6.62
C LEU A 49 -2.17 0.55 6.95
N GLY A 50 -3.26 0.16 7.60
CA GLY A 50 -3.60 -1.24 7.85
C GLY A 50 -3.77 -2.05 6.56
N LEU A 51 -4.54 -1.53 5.60
CA LEU A 51 -4.73 -2.17 4.29
C LEU A 51 -3.41 -2.29 3.51
N ARG A 52 -2.56 -1.26 3.60
CA ARG A 52 -1.20 -1.29 3.03
C ARG A 52 -0.35 -2.38 3.66
N GLN A 53 -0.43 -2.58 4.97
CA GLN A 53 0.31 -3.63 5.68
C GLN A 53 -0.21 -5.03 5.32
N LEU A 54 -1.51 -5.19 5.05
CA LEU A 54 -2.08 -6.43 4.51
C LEU A 54 -1.60 -6.76 3.10
N GLY A 55 -0.94 -5.80 2.43
CA GLY A 55 -0.39 -5.98 1.11
C GLY A 55 -1.30 -5.47 -0.01
N LEU A 56 -2.33 -4.68 0.27
CA LEU A 56 -3.08 -4.01 -0.80
C LEU A 56 -2.26 -2.88 -1.40
N SER A 57 -2.29 -2.77 -2.73
CA SER A 57 -1.78 -1.58 -3.41
C SER A 57 -2.63 -0.34 -3.07
N VAL A 58 -2.03 0.86 -3.17
CA VAL A 58 -2.81 2.10 -2.97
C VAL A 58 -3.92 2.22 -4.01
N LYS A 59 -3.72 1.70 -5.22
CA LYS A 59 -4.74 1.69 -6.28
C LYS A 59 -5.96 0.84 -5.88
N ALA A 60 -5.73 -0.33 -5.30
CA ALA A 60 -6.81 -1.16 -4.76
C ALA A 60 -7.57 -0.44 -3.64
N ILE A 61 -6.86 0.24 -2.73
CA ILE A 61 -7.47 1.01 -1.64
C ILE A 61 -8.36 2.13 -2.19
N ILE A 62 -7.89 2.88 -3.20
CA ILE A 62 -8.68 3.91 -3.88
C ILE A 62 -9.95 3.31 -4.47
N ARG A 63 -9.84 2.20 -5.20
CA ARG A 63 -10.99 1.56 -5.85
C ARG A 63 -12.01 1.05 -4.83
N ILE A 64 -11.56 0.43 -3.75
CA ILE A 64 -12.44 -0.03 -2.66
C ILE A 64 -13.17 1.16 -2.02
N LYS A 65 -12.46 2.29 -1.83
CA LYS A 65 -13.06 3.52 -1.30
C LYS A 65 -14.12 4.10 -2.25
N GLU A 66 -13.81 4.24 -3.53
CA GLU A 66 -14.77 4.75 -4.54
C GLU A 66 -16.04 3.89 -4.62
N LEU A 67 -15.90 2.57 -4.51
CA LEU A 67 -17.03 1.64 -4.50
C LEU A 67 -17.87 1.74 -3.23
N HIS A 68 -17.22 2.00 -2.09
CA HIS A 68 -17.91 2.29 -0.85
C HIS A 68 -18.73 3.58 -0.95
N ASP A 69 -18.15 4.66 -1.49
CA ASP A 69 -18.82 5.96 -1.58
C ASP A 69 -20.01 5.96 -2.57
N THR A 70 -19.97 5.13 -3.61
CA THR A 70 -21.00 5.07 -4.67
C THR A 70 -22.07 4.00 -4.48
N LYS A 71 -21.72 2.86 -3.85
CA LYS A 71 -22.59 1.66 -3.80
C LYS A 71 -22.63 1.00 -2.43
N CYS A 72 -22.42 1.77 -1.35
CA CYS A 72 -22.36 1.28 0.03
C CYS A 72 -23.46 0.28 0.38
N GLY A 73 -23.09 -0.89 0.90
CA GLY A 73 -24.03 -1.92 1.39
C GLY A 73 -24.67 -2.78 0.29
N SER A 74 -24.28 -2.59 -0.97
CA SER A 74 -24.79 -3.40 -2.08
C SER A 74 -24.00 -4.70 -2.27
N LEU A 75 -24.68 -5.72 -2.80
CA LEU A 75 -24.04 -6.97 -3.22
C LEU A 75 -23.03 -6.74 -4.36
N GLU A 76 -23.21 -5.67 -5.15
CA GLU A 76 -22.29 -5.27 -6.21
C GLU A 76 -20.95 -4.79 -5.64
N GLN A 77 -20.98 -3.95 -4.59
CA GLN A 77 -19.78 -3.52 -3.88
C GLN A 77 -18.98 -4.72 -3.35
N LEU A 78 -19.66 -5.69 -2.72
CA LEU A 78 -18.99 -6.89 -2.19
C LEU A 78 -18.34 -7.73 -3.30
N LYS A 79 -19.00 -7.86 -4.46
CA LYS A 79 -18.45 -8.57 -5.62
C LYS A 79 -17.24 -7.84 -6.20
N GLU A 80 -17.31 -6.52 -6.35
CA GLU A 80 -16.19 -5.73 -6.86
C GLU A 80 -15.00 -5.75 -5.89
N ASN A 81 -15.24 -5.59 -4.58
CA ASN A 81 -14.18 -5.70 -3.56
C ASN A 81 -13.51 -7.08 -3.59
N LYS A 82 -14.30 -8.15 -3.73
CA LYS A 82 -13.75 -9.50 -3.90
C LYS A 82 -12.85 -9.59 -5.13
N GLN A 83 -13.26 -9.01 -6.26
CA GLN A 83 -12.46 -9.02 -7.48
C GLN A 83 -11.14 -8.26 -7.29
N VAL A 84 -11.17 -7.07 -6.68
CA VAL A 84 -9.96 -6.29 -6.38
C VAL A 84 -8.99 -7.09 -5.53
N ILE A 85 -9.47 -7.81 -4.51
CA ILE A 85 -8.63 -8.65 -3.66
C ILE A 85 -8.04 -9.83 -4.43
N LEU A 86 -8.83 -10.49 -5.30
CA LEU A 86 -8.33 -11.57 -6.15
C LEU A 86 -7.23 -11.09 -7.09
N ASP A 87 -7.37 -9.90 -7.69
CA ASP A 87 -6.36 -9.33 -8.58
C ASP A 87 -5.06 -9.05 -7.81
N GLU A 88 -5.13 -8.51 -6.58
CA GLU A 88 -3.96 -8.31 -5.72
C GLU A 88 -3.27 -9.62 -5.33
N ILE A 89 -4.04 -10.69 -5.08
CA ILE A 89 -3.48 -12.03 -4.80
C ILE A 89 -2.71 -12.53 -6.02
N VAL A 90 -3.31 -12.48 -7.21
CA VAL A 90 -2.67 -12.93 -8.46
C VAL A 90 -1.39 -12.14 -8.74
N ASP A 91 -1.39 -10.84 -8.53
CA ASP A 91 -0.19 -10.01 -8.72
C ASP A 91 0.89 -10.31 -7.69
N ARG A 92 0.52 -10.64 -6.44
CA ARG A 92 1.49 -11.09 -5.43
C ARG A 92 2.10 -12.45 -5.80
N GLU A 93 1.31 -13.39 -6.29
CA GLU A 93 1.80 -14.69 -6.76
C GLU A 93 2.83 -14.54 -7.88
N LYS A 94 2.58 -13.65 -8.85
CA LYS A 94 3.55 -13.33 -9.91
C LYS A 94 4.86 -12.77 -9.34
N GLN A 95 4.78 -11.90 -8.34
CA GLN A 95 5.96 -11.35 -7.69
C GLN A 95 6.74 -12.40 -6.90
N ILE A 96 6.05 -13.32 -6.23
CA ILE A 96 6.69 -14.46 -5.55
C ILE A 96 7.45 -15.30 -6.55
N LEU A 97 6.83 -15.64 -7.69
CA LEU A 97 7.49 -16.43 -8.74
C LEU A 97 8.75 -15.75 -9.27
N LEU A 98 8.69 -14.44 -9.55
CA LEU A 98 9.83 -13.66 -10.00
C LEU A 98 10.96 -13.63 -8.94
N LEU A 99 10.62 -13.44 -7.67
CA LEU A 99 11.59 -13.43 -6.58
C LEU A 99 12.23 -14.80 -6.37
N GLN A 100 11.47 -15.89 -6.57
CA GLN A 100 11.99 -17.26 -6.53
C GLN A 100 13.00 -17.49 -7.66
N GLU A 101 12.69 -17.08 -8.89
CA GLU A 101 13.60 -17.18 -10.03
C GLU A 101 14.89 -16.35 -9.78
N GLN A 102 14.75 -15.13 -9.27
CA GLN A 102 15.91 -14.29 -8.93
C GLN A 102 16.79 -14.93 -7.86
N LYS A 103 16.18 -15.56 -6.84
CA LYS A 103 16.90 -16.28 -5.80
C LYS A 103 17.67 -17.46 -6.38
N GLU A 104 17.05 -18.29 -7.21
CA GLU A 104 17.69 -19.45 -7.85
C GLU A 104 18.89 -19.01 -8.71
N ASN A 105 18.75 -17.91 -9.46
CA ASN A 105 19.86 -17.34 -10.22
C ASN A 105 21.05 -16.92 -9.34
N LEU A 106 20.79 -16.34 -8.17
CA LEU A 106 21.83 -15.95 -7.22
C LEU A 106 22.50 -17.18 -6.57
N GLU A 107 21.73 -18.22 -6.25
CA GLU A 107 22.25 -19.49 -5.71
C GLU A 107 23.15 -20.19 -6.73
N ASN A 108 22.74 -20.24 -8.00
CA ASN A 108 23.56 -20.78 -9.09
C ASN A 108 24.86 -20.01 -9.30
N LEU A 109 24.81 -18.67 -9.19
CA LEU A 109 26.01 -17.84 -9.29
C LEU A 109 26.97 -18.09 -8.12
N LEU A 110 26.45 -18.25 -6.90
CA LEU A 110 27.24 -18.56 -5.72
C LEU A 110 27.96 -19.90 -5.91
N GLN A 111 27.27 -20.95 -6.35
CA GLN A 111 27.87 -22.27 -6.58
C GLN A 111 29.03 -22.20 -7.59
N GLN A 112 28.87 -21.45 -8.69
CA GLN A 112 29.95 -21.28 -9.67
C GLN A 112 31.19 -20.58 -9.09
N ILE A 113 30.99 -19.65 -8.14
CA ILE A 113 32.08 -18.98 -7.45
C ILE A 113 32.77 -19.96 -6.49
N GLU A 114 32.00 -20.74 -5.74
CA GLU A 114 32.53 -21.75 -4.82
C GLU A 114 33.35 -22.82 -5.56
N GLU A 115 32.87 -23.33 -6.69
CA GLU A 115 33.60 -24.29 -7.52
C GLU A 115 34.93 -23.72 -8.01
N LYS A 116 34.95 -22.45 -8.43
CA LYS A 116 36.19 -21.76 -8.83
C LYS A 116 37.15 -21.60 -7.65
N LEU A 117 36.66 -21.23 -6.46
CA LEU A 117 37.50 -21.09 -5.28
C LEU A 117 38.16 -22.41 -4.86
N HIS A 118 37.46 -23.55 -5.01
CA HIS A 118 38.03 -24.87 -4.73
C HIS A 118 39.05 -25.34 -5.78
N SER A 119 39.08 -24.70 -6.96
CA SER A 119 40.02 -25.01 -8.04
C SER A 119 41.34 -24.22 -7.96
N PHE A 120 41.49 -23.36 -6.96
CA PHE A 120 42.73 -22.67 -6.59
C PHE A 120 43.39 -23.33 -5.37
#